data_AF-A0A7S0IQ26-F1
#
_entry.id   AF-A0A7S0IQ26-F1
#
_cell.length_a   1.000
_cell.length_b   1.000
_cell.length_c   1.000
_cell.angle_alpha   90.00
_cell.angle_beta   90.00
_cell.angle_gamma   90.00
#
_symmetry.space_group_name_H-M   'P 1'
#
loop_
_entity.id
_entity.type
_entity.pdbx_description
1 polymer ?
#
loop_
_entity_poly.entity_id
_entity_poly.type
_entity_poly.pdbx_seq_one_letter_code
_entity_poly.pdbx_strand_id
1 'polypeptide(L)'
;PTPPPSPASPPTPPSPPLPPSEPPSPPPPPALPSPPIPNTGIAILAGNSATDEVLFCLWPGDEDVTSSIGRAEWPTDRAGIAAQCCASDQRVPQDCRRRANATGGLSSSNDDCIAGLDLGLTSTFVAMTYGETVVKCASLGLVLCGQS
;
A
#
# COMPACT_ATOMS: atom_id res chain seq x y z
N PRO A 1 -47.42 28.74 52.14
CA PRO A 1 -47.18 27.41 51.53
C PRO A 1 -45.70 27.24 51.12
N THR A 2 -44.95 26.46 51.89
CA THR A 2 -43.55 26.09 51.64
C THR A 2 -43.48 24.69 50.99
N PRO A 3 -42.57 24.45 50.02
CA PRO A 3 -42.43 23.13 49.40
C PRO A 3 -41.73 22.13 50.32
N PRO A 4 -41.97 20.82 50.16
CA PRO A 4 -41.31 19.77 50.95
C PRO A 4 -39.85 19.58 50.51
N PRO A 5 -38.96 19.07 51.39
CA PRO A 5 -37.58 18.79 51.04
C PRO A 5 -37.45 17.53 50.17
N SER A 6 -36.54 17.59 49.18
CA SER A 6 -36.20 16.48 48.29
C SER A 6 -35.54 15.31 49.03
N PRO A 7 -35.79 14.05 48.63
CA PRO A 7 -35.11 12.90 49.19
C PRO A 7 -33.64 12.83 48.73
N ALA A 8 -32.74 12.45 49.63
CA ALA A 8 -31.32 12.25 49.34
C ALA A 8 -31.09 10.96 48.54
N SER A 9 -30.26 11.05 47.49
CA SER A 9 -29.89 9.91 46.63
C SER A 9 -29.01 8.88 47.36
N PRO A 10 -29.14 7.58 47.02
CA PRO A 10 -28.28 6.53 47.59
C PRO A 10 -26.83 6.61 47.09
N PRO A 11 -25.85 6.08 47.85
CA PRO A 11 -24.44 6.08 47.46
C PRO A 11 -24.17 5.12 46.29
N THR A 12 -23.26 5.53 45.40
CA THR A 12 -22.83 4.75 44.23
C THR A 12 -22.00 3.53 44.63
N PRO A 13 -22.16 2.37 43.95
CA PRO A 13 -21.36 1.17 44.22
C PRO A 13 -19.88 1.35 43.81
N PRO A 14 -18.95 0.64 44.46
CA PRO A 14 -17.52 0.72 44.17
C PRO A 14 -17.17 0.07 42.81
N SER A 15 -16.22 0.67 42.10
CA SER A 15 -15.73 0.18 40.80
C SER A 15 -14.97 -1.15 40.92
N PRO A 16 -15.09 -2.04 39.91
CA PRO A 16 -14.32 -3.29 39.88
C PRO A 16 -12.82 -3.06 39.67
N PRO A 17 -11.95 -3.99 40.11
CA PRO A 17 -10.50 -3.88 39.95
C PRO A 17 -10.08 -3.97 38.49
N LEU A 18 -9.04 -3.22 38.11
CA LEU A 18 -8.45 -3.25 36.77
C LEU A 18 -7.83 -4.63 36.48
N PRO A 19 -7.93 -5.13 35.24
CA PRO A 19 -7.20 -6.32 34.82
C PRO A 19 -5.68 -6.08 34.80
N PRO A 20 -4.86 -7.14 34.93
CA PRO A 20 -3.40 -7.03 34.87
C PRO A 20 -2.95 -6.53 33.50
N SER A 21 -1.95 -5.65 33.48
CA SER A 21 -1.34 -5.14 32.25
C SER A 21 -0.69 -6.26 31.44
N GLU A 22 -1.03 -6.36 30.16
CA GLU A 22 -0.37 -7.26 29.22
C GLU A 22 1.11 -6.87 29.03
N PRO A 23 2.01 -7.86 28.83
CA PRO A 23 3.41 -7.59 28.53
C PRO A 23 3.56 -6.85 27.19
N PRO A 24 4.60 -6.01 27.02
CA PRO A 24 4.84 -5.31 25.76
C PRO A 24 5.11 -6.31 24.63
N SER A 25 4.47 -6.10 23.47
CA SER A 25 4.72 -6.89 22.27
C SER A 25 6.20 -6.85 21.88
N PRO A 26 6.77 -7.96 21.36
CA PRO A 26 8.13 -7.96 20.84
C PRO A 26 8.28 -6.95 19.69
N PRO A 27 9.47 -6.35 19.52
CA PRO A 27 9.72 -5.43 18.41
C PRO A 27 9.54 -6.15 17.06
N PRO A 28 9.05 -5.45 16.03
CA PRO A 28 8.93 -6.02 14.70
C PRO A 28 10.31 -6.47 14.18
N PRO A 29 10.38 -7.55 13.38
CA PRO A 29 11.62 -7.98 12.76
C PRO A 29 12.23 -6.86 11.90
N PRO A 30 13.56 -6.83 11.72
CA PRO A 30 14.20 -5.87 10.82
C PRO A 30 13.58 -5.98 9.43
N ALA A 31 13.12 -4.87 8.86
CA ALA A 31 12.71 -4.84 7.47
C ALA A 31 13.89 -5.30 6.61
N LEU A 32 13.67 -6.28 5.73
CA LEU A 32 14.64 -6.63 4.70
C LEU A 32 15.03 -5.34 3.96
N PRO A 33 16.33 -5.10 3.71
CA PRO A 33 16.74 -3.92 2.97
C PRO A 33 16.12 -3.97 1.58
N SER A 34 15.29 -2.98 1.29
CA SER A 34 14.72 -2.75 -0.03
C SER A 34 15.83 -2.60 -1.07
N PRO A 35 15.68 -3.18 -2.27
CA PRO A 35 16.62 -2.95 -3.37
C PRO A 35 16.69 -1.45 -3.72
N PRO A 36 17.89 -0.89 -3.94
CA PRO A 36 18.04 0.51 -4.34
C PRO A 36 17.57 0.74 -5.78
N ILE A 37 17.07 1.94 -6.08
CA ILE A 37 16.78 2.34 -7.46
C ILE A 37 18.07 2.25 -8.31
N PRO A 38 18.03 1.63 -9.50
CA PRO A 38 19.15 1.58 -10.43
C PRO A 38 19.63 2.97 -10.85
N ASN A 39 20.94 3.12 -11.10
CA ASN A 39 21.53 4.37 -11.59
C ASN A 39 20.99 4.81 -12.97
N THR A 40 20.41 3.89 -13.74
CA THR A 40 19.74 4.18 -15.00
C THR A 40 18.39 4.87 -14.82
N GLY A 41 17.89 4.92 -13.59
CA GLY A 41 16.55 5.37 -13.25
C GLY A 41 15.49 4.32 -13.60
N ILE A 42 14.29 4.56 -13.08
CA ILE A 42 13.08 3.77 -13.33
C ILE A 42 11.98 4.75 -13.69
N ALA A 43 11.21 4.48 -14.73
CA ALA A 43 10.12 5.35 -15.09
C ALA A 43 8.93 5.13 -14.15
N ILE A 44 8.06 6.12 -14.05
CA ILE A 44 6.72 5.98 -13.47
C ILE A 44 5.76 6.29 -14.60
N LEU A 45 4.98 5.31 -14.99
CA LEU A 45 4.01 5.45 -16.06
C LEU A 45 2.64 5.94 -15.58
N ALA A 46 1.93 6.60 -16.49
CA ALA A 46 0.53 6.95 -16.37
C ALA A 46 -0.34 5.68 -16.23
N GLY A 47 -0.90 5.48 -15.03
CA GLY A 47 -1.84 4.40 -14.78
C GLY A 47 -3.06 4.50 -15.70
N ASN A 48 -3.54 3.36 -16.21
CA ASN A 48 -4.70 3.29 -17.11
C ASN A 48 -4.54 4.07 -18.45
N SER A 49 -3.30 4.43 -18.83
CA SER A 49 -3.04 4.96 -20.17
C SER A 49 -3.01 3.84 -21.20
N ALA A 50 -3.47 4.14 -22.43
CA ALA A 50 -3.38 3.23 -23.57
C ALA A 50 -1.96 3.18 -24.17
N THR A 51 -1.12 4.13 -23.78
CA THR A 51 0.28 4.25 -24.16
C THR A 51 1.17 4.18 -22.92
N ASP A 52 2.41 3.73 -23.06
CA ASP A 52 3.42 3.76 -22.00
C ASP A 52 3.91 5.20 -21.75
N GLU A 53 2.99 6.09 -21.37
CA GLU A 53 3.25 7.50 -21.09
C GLU A 53 4.02 7.63 -19.77
N VAL A 54 5.26 8.13 -19.87
CA VAL A 54 6.11 8.38 -18.70
C VAL A 54 5.70 9.69 -18.05
N LEU A 55 5.34 9.64 -16.77
CA LEU A 55 5.03 10.82 -15.96
C LEU A 55 6.31 11.47 -15.43
N PHE A 56 7.19 10.67 -14.81
CA PHE A 56 8.49 11.09 -14.30
C PHE A 56 9.39 9.87 -14.08
N CYS A 57 10.66 10.09 -13.75
CA CYS A 57 11.58 9.01 -13.39
C CYS A 57 11.99 9.11 -11.92
N LEU A 58 12.19 7.95 -11.29
CA LEU A 58 12.85 7.80 -10.01
C LEU A 58 14.35 7.57 -10.23
N TRP A 59 15.17 8.15 -9.37
CA TRP A 59 16.63 8.04 -9.37
C TRP A 59 17.14 7.55 -8.01
N PRO A 60 18.41 7.10 -7.90
CA PRO A 60 19.02 6.83 -6.61
C PRO A 60 18.84 8.01 -5.64
N GLY A 61 18.19 7.76 -4.50
CA GLY A 61 17.78 8.79 -3.53
C GLY A 61 16.29 9.10 -3.51
N ASP A 62 15.51 8.60 -4.47
CA ASP A 62 14.04 8.67 -4.51
C ASP A 62 13.36 7.44 -3.87
N GLU A 63 14.06 6.72 -3.00
CA GLU A 63 13.64 5.39 -2.50
C GLU A 63 12.32 5.44 -1.71
N ASP A 64 12.03 6.56 -1.08
CA ASP A 64 10.84 6.76 -0.25
C ASP A 64 9.64 7.33 -1.05
N VAL A 65 9.78 7.49 -2.38
CA VAL A 65 8.72 8.08 -3.22
C VAL A 65 7.63 7.06 -3.46
N THR A 66 6.40 7.44 -3.09
CA THR A 66 5.18 6.62 -3.25
C THR A 66 4.10 7.33 -4.06
N SER A 67 4.34 8.54 -4.57
CA SER A 67 3.32 9.37 -5.21
C SER A 67 3.90 10.29 -6.29
N SER A 68 3.06 10.64 -7.28
CA SER A 68 3.35 11.62 -8.32
C SER A 68 3.10 13.08 -7.92
N ILE A 69 2.55 13.34 -6.72
CA ILE A 69 2.27 14.71 -6.23
C ILE A 69 3.54 15.55 -6.25
N GLY A 70 3.49 16.70 -6.93
CA GLY A 70 4.63 17.62 -7.05
C GLY A 70 5.76 17.13 -7.96
N ARG A 71 5.58 16.00 -8.64
CA ARG A 71 6.53 15.43 -9.60
C ARG A 71 5.99 15.34 -11.03
N ALA A 72 4.68 15.22 -11.20
CA ALA A 72 4.00 15.24 -12.49
C ALA A 72 2.61 15.86 -12.40
N GLU A 73 2.12 16.39 -13.54
CA GLU A 73 0.74 16.86 -13.70
C GLU A 73 -0.19 15.64 -13.82
N TRP A 74 -0.64 15.10 -12.69
CA TRP A 74 -1.53 13.92 -12.62
C TRP A 74 -2.66 14.15 -11.60
N PRO A 75 -3.86 13.59 -11.80
CA PRO A 75 -4.96 13.73 -10.84
C PRO A 75 -4.54 13.34 -9.43
N THR A 76 -4.68 14.28 -8.49
CA THR A 76 -4.20 14.15 -7.10
C THR A 76 -4.97 13.08 -6.33
N ASP A 77 -6.20 12.78 -6.74
CA ASP A 77 -7.03 11.69 -6.21
C ASP A 77 -6.52 10.29 -6.59
N ARG A 78 -5.57 10.18 -7.53
CA ARG A 78 -4.98 8.92 -8.02
C ARG A 78 -3.47 9.00 -8.21
N ALA A 79 -2.80 9.77 -7.36
CA ALA A 79 -1.37 10.04 -7.50
C ALA A 79 -0.46 8.95 -6.93
N GLY A 80 -0.99 7.98 -6.18
CA GLY A 80 -0.18 6.91 -5.59
C GLY A 80 0.44 5.98 -6.65
N ILE A 81 1.69 5.59 -6.45
CA ILE A 81 2.41 4.65 -7.31
C ILE A 81 1.90 3.24 -7.03
N ALA A 82 1.38 2.58 -8.06
CA ALA A 82 0.86 1.22 -8.00
C ALA A 82 1.91 0.21 -8.50
N ALA A 83 2.10 -0.87 -7.74
CA ALA A 83 2.93 -1.99 -8.17
C ALA A 83 2.37 -2.70 -9.43
N GLN A 84 3.24 -2.99 -10.39
CA GLN A 84 2.96 -3.87 -11.51
C GLN A 84 4.11 -4.89 -11.66
N CYS A 85 3.76 -6.18 -11.67
CA CYS A 85 4.73 -7.27 -11.77
C CYS A 85 4.55 -8.02 -13.08
N CYS A 86 5.59 -8.63 -13.62
CA CYS A 86 5.52 -9.45 -14.84
C CYS A 86 6.10 -10.85 -14.62
N ALA A 87 5.65 -11.80 -15.43
CA ALA A 87 6.10 -13.19 -15.40
C ALA A 87 7.56 -13.33 -15.85
N SER A 88 8.03 -12.38 -16.65
CA SER A 88 9.41 -12.25 -17.11
C SER A 88 9.78 -10.78 -17.22
N ASP A 89 11.08 -10.51 -17.31
CA ASP A 89 11.66 -9.19 -17.54
C ASP A 89 11.49 -8.71 -18.99
N GLN A 90 11.05 -9.60 -19.88
CA GLN A 90 10.71 -9.26 -21.26
C GLN A 90 9.54 -8.27 -21.28
N ARG A 91 9.65 -7.25 -22.15
CA ARG A 91 8.59 -6.25 -22.41
C ARG A 91 7.46 -6.85 -23.25
N VAL A 92 6.82 -7.89 -22.75
CA VAL A 92 5.64 -8.48 -23.36
C VAL A 92 4.45 -8.07 -22.49
N PRO A 93 3.56 -7.18 -22.95
CA PRO A 93 2.44 -6.68 -22.15
C PRO A 93 1.55 -7.79 -21.57
N GLN A 94 1.47 -8.94 -22.26
CA GLN A 94 0.69 -10.11 -21.84
C GLN A 94 1.28 -10.83 -20.63
N ASP A 95 2.58 -10.64 -20.35
CA ASP A 95 3.24 -11.25 -19.19
C ASP A 95 3.11 -10.40 -17.93
N CYS A 96 2.65 -9.15 -18.08
CA CYS A 96 2.48 -8.20 -17.00
C CYS A 96 1.11 -8.30 -16.33
N ARG A 97 1.13 -8.21 -15.01
CA ARG A 97 0.05 -8.61 -14.12
C ARG A 97 -0.20 -7.49 -13.13
N ARG A 98 -1.46 -7.05 -13.10
CA ARG A 98 -2.01 -6.25 -12.00
C ARG A 98 -2.68 -7.12 -10.95
N ARG A 99 -2.99 -8.38 -11.31
CA ARG A 99 -3.57 -9.41 -10.46
C ARG A 99 -2.75 -10.68 -10.57
N ALA A 100 -2.35 -11.22 -9.43
CA ALA A 100 -1.61 -12.46 -9.37
C ALA A 100 -1.99 -13.25 -8.13
N ASN A 101 -2.24 -14.55 -8.30
CA ASN A 101 -2.47 -15.42 -7.15
C ASN A 101 -1.18 -15.57 -6.31
N ALA A 102 -1.27 -16.28 -5.18
CA ALA A 102 -0.15 -16.46 -4.25
C ALA A 102 1.12 -17.09 -4.86
N THR A 103 1.02 -17.78 -6.00
CA THR A 103 2.17 -18.37 -6.72
C THR A 103 2.56 -17.57 -7.95
N GLY A 104 2.08 -16.33 -8.07
CA GLY A 104 2.35 -15.49 -9.23
C GLY A 104 1.64 -15.92 -10.50
N GLY A 105 0.62 -16.79 -10.41
CA GLY A 105 -0.24 -17.23 -11.53
C GLY A 105 -1.27 -16.18 -11.94
N LEU A 106 -1.91 -16.36 -13.09
CA LEU A 106 -2.97 -15.45 -13.55
C LEU A 106 -4.14 -15.51 -12.57
N SER A 107 -4.75 -14.36 -12.31
CA SER A 107 -5.97 -14.28 -11.53
C SER A 107 -6.95 -13.27 -12.11
N SER A 108 -8.24 -13.62 -12.03
CA SER A 108 -9.36 -12.72 -12.31
C SER A 108 -9.97 -12.12 -11.04
N SER A 109 -9.55 -12.56 -9.83
CA SER A 109 -10.10 -12.03 -8.58
C SER A 109 -9.60 -10.62 -8.30
N ASN A 110 -10.46 -9.79 -7.72
CA ASN A 110 -10.08 -8.49 -7.20
C ASN A 110 -9.18 -8.64 -5.95
N ASP A 111 -9.33 -9.72 -5.18
CA ASP A 111 -8.53 -9.96 -3.97
C ASP A 111 -7.04 -10.17 -4.27
N ASP A 112 -6.72 -10.53 -5.52
CA ASP A 112 -5.37 -10.81 -6.00
C ASP A 112 -4.67 -9.58 -6.61
N CYS A 113 -5.27 -8.38 -6.49
CA CYS A 113 -4.63 -7.15 -6.95
C CYS A 113 -3.34 -6.88 -6.17
N ILE A 114 -2.23 -6.74 -6.90
CA ILE A 114 -0.88 -6.63 -6.31
C ILE A 114 -0.74 -5.38 -5.44
N ALA A 115 -1.29 -4.26 -5.89
CA ALA A 115 -1.32 -2.98 -5.18
C ALA A 115 -2.69 -2.69 -4.52
N GLY A 116 -3.59 -3.68 -4.45
CA GLY A 116 -4.97 -3.49 -3.99
C GLY A 116 -5.91 -2.84 -5.02
N LEU A 117 -7.16 -2.61 -4.63
CA LEU A 117 -8.17 -1.92 -5.44
C LEU A 117 -8.48 -0.55 -4.88
N ASP A 118 -8.71 0.39 -5.78
CA ASP A 118 -9.35 1.65 -5.48
C ASP A 118 -10.74 1.70 -6.15
N LEU A 119 -11.80 1.54 -5.36
CA LEU A 119 -13.21 1.67 -5.81
C LEU A 119 -13.86 2.97 -5.33
N GLY A 120 -13.09 3.96 -4.86
CA GLY A 120 -13.57 5.25 -4.37
C GLY A 120 -14.24 5.23 -2.99
N LEU A 121 -15.19 4.32 -2.73
CA LEU A 121 -15.88 4.19 -1.43
C LEU A 121 -15.21 3.20 -0.47
N THR A 122 -14.54 2.19 -1.02
CA THR A 122 -13.73 1.21 -0.30
C THR A 122 -12.44 1.00 -1.09
N SER A 123 -11.32 1.32 -0.49
CA SER A 123 -10.01 1.18 -1.13
C SER A 123 -9.11 0.30 -0.28
N THR A 124 -8.57 -0.74 -0.89
CA THR A 124 -7.45 -1.55 -0.38
C THR A 124 -6.15 -1.14 -1.05
N PHE A 125 -6.15 -0.05 -1.82
CA PHE A 125 -4.99 0.44 -2.53
C PHE A 125 -3.86 0.80 -1.56
N VAL A 126 -2.67 0.27 -1.85
CA VAL A 126 -1.45 0.58 -1.11
C VAL A 126 -0.45 1.16 -2.11
N ALA A 127 -0.13 2.44 -1.93
CA ALA A 127 0.97 3.06 -2.65
C ALA A 127 2.28 2.42 -2.20
N MET A 128 3.15 2.09 -3.16
CA MET A 128 4.41 1.40 -2.90
C MET A 128 5.59 2.19 -3.43
N THR A 129 6.69 2.13 -2.70
CA THR A 129 8.01 2.57 -3.18
C THR A 129 8.53 1.62 -4.27
N TYR A 130 9.61 2.03 -4.93
CA TYR A 130 10.36 1.14 -5.84
C TYR A 130 10.76 -0.15 -5.13
N GLY A 131 11.41 -0.02 -3.97
CA GLY A 131 11.93 -1.14 -3.21
C GLY A 131 10.85 -2.12 -2.75
N GLU A 132 9.74 -1.60 -2.21
CA GLU A 132 8.59 -2.43 -1.83
C GLU A 132 7.98 -3.14 -3.03
N THR A 133 7.91 -2.48 -4.19
CA THR A 133 7.39 -3.10 -5.41
C THR A 133 8.26 -4.28 -5.85
N VAL A 134 9.59 -4.13 -5.84
CA VAL A 134 10.51 -5.22 -6.18
C VAL A 134 10.33 -6.40 -5.23
N VAL A 135 10.29 -6.14 -3.92
CA VAL A 135 10.07 -7.18 -2.90
C VAL A 135 8.71 -7.85 -3.07
N LYS A 136 7.66 -7.08 -3.35
CA LYS A 136 6.30 -7.60 -3.58
C LYS A 136 6.26 -8.51 -4.80
N CYS A 137 6.83 -8.10 -5.92
CA CYS A 137 6.90 -8.94 -7.12
C CYS A 137 7.69 -10.24 -6.86
N ALA A 138 8.85 -10.13 -6.22
CA ALA A 138 9.67 -11.28 -5.87
C ALA A 138 8.94 -12.26 -4.94
N SER A 139 8.14 -11.76 -3.97
CA SER A 139 7.34 -12.59 -3.07
C SER A 139 6.28 -13.43 -3.78
N LEU A 140 5.87 -13.02 -4.99
CA LEU A 140 4.92 -13.73 -5.84
C LEU A 140 5.63 -14.61 -6.89
N GLY A 141 6.96 -14.69 -6.89
CA GLY A 141 7.71 -15.36 -7.95
C GLY A 141 7.65 -14.62 -9.30
N LEU A 142 7.37 -13.32 -9.27
CA LEU A 142 7.34 -12.43 -10.43
C LEU A 142 8.52 -11.44 -10.36
N VAL A 143 8.69 -10.67 -11.43
CA VAL A 143 9.70 -9.61 -11.50
C VAL A 143 9.03 -8.24 -11.66
N LEU A 144 9.76 -7.17 -11.34
CA LEU A 144 9.32 -5.82 -11.65
C LEU A 144 9.16 -5.67 -13.17
N CYS A 145 8.09 -4.99 -13.58
CA CYS A 145 7.83 -4.73 -14.98
C CYS A 145 8.97 -3.92 -15.63
N GLY A 146 9.56 -4.42 -16.72
CA GLY A 146 10.55 -3.64 -17.48
C GLY A 146 9.97 -2.44 -18.23
N GLN A 147 8.63 -2.29 -18.22
CA GLN A 147 7.92 -1.10 -18.70
C GLN A 147 7.75 -0.04 -17.59
N SER A 148 8.06 -0.33 -16.31
CA SER A 148 7.87 0.66 -15.24
C SER A 148 8.74 1.89 -15.48
#